data_AF-A0A417ISX5-F1
#
_entry.id   AF-A0A417ISX5-F1
#
_cell.length_a   1.000
_cell.length_b   1.000
_cell.length_c   1.000
_cell.angle_alpha   90.00
_cell.angle_beta   90.00
_cell.angle_gamma   90.00
#
_symmetry.space_group_name_H-M   'P 1'
#
loop_
_entity.id
_entity.type
_entity.pdbx_description
1 polymer ?
#
loop_
_entity_poly.entity_id
_entity_poly.type
_entity_poly.pdbx_seq_one_letter_code
_entity_poly.pdbx_strand_id
1 'polypeptide(L)'
;MKRTANKFQRAYMVAKARVQEVESQQEAIEKKFIADKGIVNPDGSVPKFLYCMEDDAAFEKANDECAALIVSAGLEEELNAARSVLKASEDSLIAYGLSLAPAGVRATLEKAVQHNAATRAKVLDLAFRLDVSTVSA
;
A
#
# COMPACT_ATOMS: atom_id res chain seq x y z
N MET A 1 -16.71 24.00 -2.36
CA MET A 1 -15.28 24.21 -2.69
C MET A 1 -14.76 22.96 -3.40
N LYS A 2 -14.30 23.05 -4.66
CA LYS A 2 -13.57 21.95 -5.30
C LYS A 2 -12.19 21.88 -4.66
N ARG A 3 -11.91 20.86 -3.84
CA ARG A 3 -10.54 20.57 -3.39
C ARG A 3 -9.73 20.25 -4.64
N THR A 4 -8.82 21.13 -5.01
CA THR A 4 -7.92 20.88 -6.14
C THR A 4 -6.75 20.07 -5.59
N ALA A 5 -6.52 18.86 -6.08
CA ALA A 5 -5.32 18.11 -5.72
C ALA A 5 -4.13 18.62 -6.53
N ASN A 6 -3.01 18.93 -5.87
CA ASN A 6 -1.76 19.26 -6.57
C ASN A 6 -1.09 18.01 -7.17
N LYS A 7 0.01 18.21 -7.90
CA LYS A 7 0.74 17.11 -8.56
C LYS A 7 1.24 16.04 -7.59
N PHE A 8 1.67 16.40 -6.38
CA PHE A 8 2.20 15.47 -5.38
C PHE A 8 1.10 14.63 -4.74
N GLN A 9 -0.04 15.26 -4.41
CA GLN A 9 -1.23 14.58 -3.92
C GLN A 9 -1.78 13.61 -4.97
N ARG A 10 -1.81 14.01 -6.25
CA ARG A 10 -2.23 13.12 -7.35
C ARG A 10 -1.28 11.94 -7.54
N ALA A 11 0.04 12.17 -7.54
CA ALA A 11 1.02 11.10 -7.66
C ALA A 11 0.88 10.07 -6.53
N TYR A 12 0.73 10.53 -5.29
CA TYR A 12 0.48 9.66 -4.14
C TYR A 12 -0.82 8.85 -4.29
N MET A 13 -1.93 9.46 -4.72
CA MET A 13 -3.19 8.74 -4.94
C MET A 13 -3.08 7.67 -6.02
N VAL A 14 -2.44 7.99 -7.15
CA VAL A 14 -2.25 7.03 -8.25
C VAL A 14 -1.36 5.87 -7.80
N ALA A 15 -0.26 6.15 -7.12
CA ALA A 15 0.63 5.12 -6.61
C ALA A 15 -0.06 4.21 -5.58
N LYS A 16 -0.88 4.78 -4.70
CA LYS A 16 -1.67 4.03 -3.72
C LYS A 16 -2.71 3.14 -4.39
N ALA A 17 -3.42 3.68 -5.40
CA ALA A 17 -4.39 2.92 -6.17
C ALA A 17 -3.73 1.75 -6.91
N ARG A 18 -2.51 1.94 -7.46
CA ARG A 18 -1.77 0.87 -8.13
C ARG A 18 -1.38 -0.26 -7.19
N VAL A 19 -0.95 0.03 -5.96
CA VAL A 19 -0.68 -1.01 -4.96
C VAL A 19 -1.95 -1.81 -4.65
N GLN A 20 -3.07 -1.12 -4.42
CA GLN A 20 -4.36 -1.76 -4.15
C GLN A 20 -4.85 -2.62 -5.31
N GLU A 21 -4.64 -2.17 -6.54
CA GLU A 21 -4.99 -2.93 -7.74
C GLU A 21 -4.20 -4.25 -7.82
N VAL A 22 -2.88 -4.21 -7.62
CA VAL A 22 -2.04 -5.42 -7.69
C VAL A 22 -2.35 -6.36 -6.52
N GLU A 23 -2.56 -5.85 -5.30
CA GLU A 23 -2.99 -6.65 -4.15
C GLU A 23 -4.34 -7.34 -4.43
N SER A 24 -5.30 -6.63 -5.03
CA SER A 24 -6.58 -7.22 -5.44
C SER A 24 -6.44 -8.31 -6.51
N GLN A 25 -5.45 -8.20 -7.40
CA GLN A 25 -5.18 -9.25 -8.39
C GLN A 25 -4.57 -10.49 -7.74
N GLN A 26 -3.66 -10.32 -6.78
CA GLN A 26 -3.12 -11.45 -6.00
C GLN A 26 -4.22 -12.15 -5.20
N GLU A 27 -5.10 -11.41 -4.52
CA GLU A 27 -6.26 -11.99 -3.83
C GLU A 27 -7.19 -12.76 -4.77
N ALA A 28 -7.36 -12.28 -6.01
CA ALA A 28 -8.20 -12.96 -6.99
C ALA A 28 -7.58 -14.30 -7.45
N ILE A 29 -6.26 -14.35 -7.62
CA ILE A 29 -5.53 -15.59 -7.89
C ILE A 29 -5.70 -16.56 -6.72
N GLU A 30 -5.51 -16.10 -5.48
CA GLU A 30 -5.63 -16.94 -4.29
C GLU A 30 -7.04 -17.52 -4.14
N LYS A 31 -8.08 -16.69 -4.26
CA LYS A 31 -9.48 -17.16 -4.19
C LYS A 31 -9.81 -18.16 -5.29
N LYS A 32 -9.31 -17.93 -6.50
CA LYS A 32 -9.46 -18.87 -7.60
C LYS A 32 -8.73 -20.18 -7.31
N PHE A 33 -7.51 -20.13 -6.78
CA PHE A 33 -6.73 -21.30 -6.39
C PHE A 33 -7.46 -22.15 -5.35
N ILE A 34 -8.00 -21.52 -4.30
CA ILE A 34 -8.81 -22.18 -3.26
C ILE A 34 -10.01 -22.92 -3.89
N ALA A 35 -10.74 -22.24 -4.78
CA ALA A 35 -11.90 -22.82 -5.46
C ALA A 35 -11.52 -23.97 -6.40
N ASP A 36 -10.50 -23.79 -7.24
CA ASP A 36 -10.06 -24.77 -8.25
C ASP A 36 -9.48 -26.04 -7.59
N LYS A 37 -8.86 -25.91 -6.41
CA LYS A 37 -8.30 -27.02 -5.63
C LYS A 37 -9.32 -27.69 -4.69
N GLY A 38 -10.51 -27.09 -4.52
CA GLY A 38 -11.54 -27.58 -3.61
C GLY A 38 -11.08 -27.58 -2.15
N ILE A 39 -10.30 -26.58 -1.73
CA ILE A 39 -9.79 -26.50 -0.37
C ILE A 39 -10.96 -26.22 0.58
N VAL A 40 -11.08 -27.06 1.61
CA VAL A 40 -12.08 -26.94 2.68
C VAL A 40 -11.41 -27.20 4.04
N ASN A 41 -11.91 -26.52 5.06
CA ASN A 41 -11.54 -26.77 6.45
C ASN A 41 -12.20 -28.04 6.98
N PRO A 42 -11.75 -28.58 8.14
CA PRO A 42 -12.34 -29.77 8.77
C PRO A 42 -13.84 -29.66 9.06
N ASP A 43 -14.33 -28.44 9.31
CA ASP A 43 -15.75 -28.14 9.51
C ASP A 43 -16.57 -28.10 8.20
N GLY A 44 -15.92 -28.29 7.06
CA GLY A 44 -16.50 -28.25 5.71
C GLY A 44 -16.62 -26.84 5.13
N SER A 45 -16.17 -25.79 5.81
CA SER A 45 -16.18 -24.43 5.29
C SER A 45 -15.09 -24.22 4.24
N VAL A 46 -15.33 -23.34 3.26
CA VAL A 46 -14.29 -22.90 2.31
C VAL A 46 -13.54 -21.73 2.96
N PRO A 47 -12.21 -21.81 3.12
CA PRO A 47 -11.45 -20.74 3.73
C PRO A 47 -11.49 -19.49 2.83
N LYS A 48 -11.64 -18.31 3.45
CA LYS A 48 -11.69 -17.03 2.71
C LYS A 48 -10.35 -16.69 2.03
N PHE A 49 -9.26 -17.10 2.67
CA PHE A 49 -7.86 -16.96 2.29
C PHE A 49 -7.09 -18.16 2.83
N LEU A 50 -5.92 -18.47 2.29
CA LEU A 50 -5.10 -19.61 2.69
C LEU A 50 -4.73 -19.54 4.17
N TYR A 51 -4.44 -18.36 4.71
CA TYR A 51 -4.14 -18.21 6.14
C TYR A 51 -5.33 -18.54 7.07
N CYS A 52 -6.54 -18.72 6.53
CA CYS A 52 -7.71 -19.19 7.27
C CYS A 52 -7.86 -20.72 7.25
N MET A 53 -6.89 -21.45 6.68
CA MET A 53 -6.84 -22.91 6.75
C MET A 53 -6.45 -23.36 8.16
N GLU A 54 -7.10 -24.41 8.66
CA GLU A 54 -6.82 -24.95 10.01
C GLU A 54 -5.73 -26.03 10.04
N ASP A 55 -5.43 -26.64 8.89
CA ASP A 55 -4.37 -27.64 8.75
C ASP A 55 -3.08 -26.96 8.29
N ASP A 56 -2.12 -26.84 9.19
CA ASP A 56 -0.82 -26.18 8.94
C ASP A 56 -0.04 -26.86 7.80
N ALA A 57 -0.05 -28.19 7.71
CA ALA A 57 0.71 -28.90 6.69
C ALA A 57 0.07 -28.71 5.30
N ALA A 58 -1.25 -28.69 5.24
CA ALA A 58 -1.98 -28.35 4.03
C ALA A 58 -1.78 -26.87 3.65
N PHE A 59 -1.76 -25.97 4.65
CA PHE A 59 -1.52 -24.53 4.46
C PHE A 59 -0.16 -24.28 3.82
N GLU A 60 0.94 -24.80 4.38
CA GLU A 60 2.29 -24.55 3.86
C GLU A 60 2.39 -24.96 2.37
N LYS A 61 1.88 -26.15 2.03
CA LYS A 61 1.86 -26.63 0.65
C LYS A 61 1.01 -25.74 -0.26
N ALA A 62 -0.19 -25.37 0.17
CA ALA A 62 -1.10 -24.54 -0.60
C ALA A 62 -0.53 -23.12 -0.80
N ASN A 63 0.12 -22.58 0.22
CA ASN A 63 0.78 -21.28 0.20
C ASN A 63 1.94 -21.27 -0.79
N ASP A 64 2.81 -22.29 -0.79
CA ASP A 64 3.91 -22.41 -1.76
C ASP A 64 3.40 -22.51 -3.21
N GLU A 65 2.38 -23.35 -3.45
CA GLU A 65 1.79 -23.50 -4.79
C GLU A 65 1.13 -22.20 -5.27
N CYS A 66 0.39 -21.50 -4.41
CA CYS A 66 -0.25 -20.23 -4.75
C CYS A 66 0.77 -19.11 -4.94
N ALA A 67 1.82 -19.06 -4.12
CA ALA A 67 2.92 -18.11 -4.27
C ALA A 67 3.62 -18.30 -5.62
N ALA A 68 3.88 -19.54 -6.04
CA ALA A 68 4.43 -19.84 -7.36
C ALA A 68 3.55 -19.31 -8.51
N LEU A 69 2.22 -19.39 -8.37
CA LEU A 69 1.28 -18.81 -9.35
C LEU A 69 1.40 -17.28 -9.41
N ILE A 70 1.41 -16.61 -8.25
CA ILE A 70 1.57 -15.15 -8.14
C ILE A 70 2.89 -14.69 -8.76
N VAL A 71 3.98 -15.40 -8.49
CA VAL A 71 5.32 -15.13 -9.09
C VAL A 71 5.28 -15.34 -10.59
N SER A 72 4.71 -16.44 -11.08
CA SER A 72 4.61 -16.72 -12.52
C SER A 72 3.75 -15.71 -13.28
N ALA A 73 2.78 -15.08 -12.60
CA ALA A 73 1.97 -14.00 -13.14
C ALA A 73 2.70 -12.64 -13.14
N GLY A 74 3.91 -12.56 -12.58
CA GLY A 74 4.69 -11.33 -12.44
C GLY A 74 4.19 -10.38 -11.35
N LEU A 75 3.15 -10.76 -10.59
CA LEU A 75 2.49 -9.86 -9.66
C LEU A 75 3.32 -9.55 -8.41
N GLU A 76 4.27 -10.42 -8.04
CA GLU A 76 5.21 -10.12 -6.95
C GLU A 76 6.14 -8.96 -7.33
N GLU A 77 6.75 -9.02 -8.52
CA GLU A 77 7.60 -7.95 -9.04
C GLU A 77 6.81 -6.65 -9.24
N GLU A 78 5.60 -6.74 -9.80
CA GLU A 78 4.73 -5.58 -9.96
C GLU A 78 4.34 -4.94 -8.62
N LEU A 79 4.04 -5.75 -7.59
CA LEU A 79 3.72 -5.24 -6.26
C LEU A 79 4.92 -4.53 -5.63
N ASN A 80 6.11 -5.13 -5.76
CA ASN A 80 7.35 -4.52 -5.27
C ASN A 80 7.66 -3.20 -5.98
N ALA A 81 7.47 -3.14 -7.30
CA ALA A 81 7.61 -1.91 -8.07
C ALA A 81 6.58 -0.85 -7.66
N ALA A 82 5.31 -1.22 -7.51
CA ALA A 82 4.25 -0.33 -7.07
C ALA A 82 4.50 0.24 -5.66
N ARG A 83 4.97 -0.60 -4.72
CA ARG A 83 5.35 -0.19 -3.36
C ARG A 83 6.55 0.77 -3.36
N SER A 84 7.52 0.56 -4.24
CA SER A 84 8.65 1.48 -4.42
C SER A 84 8.18 2.87 -4.92
N VAL A 85 7.30 2.90 -5.93
CA VAL A 85 6.71 4.14 -6.45
C VAL A 85 5.85 4.84 -5.40
N LEU A 86 5.07 4.08 -4.61
CA LEU A 86 4.28 4.63 -3.50
C LEU A 86 5.19 5.30 -2.47
N LYS A 87 6.26 4.62 -2.04
CA LYS A 87 7.24 5.19 -1.09
C LYS A 87 7.87 6.48 -1.62
N ALA A 88 8.29 6.50 -2.88
CA ALA A 88 8.86 7.71 -3.50
C ALA A 88 7.84 8.86 -3.60
N SER A 89 6.57 8.54 -3.85
CA SER A 89 5.48 9.50 -3.89
C SER A 89 5.15 10.06 -2.49
N GLU A 90 5.21 9.22 -1.46
CA GLU A 90 5.10 9.65 -0.06
C GLU A 90 6.23 10.59 0.32
N ASP A 91 7.49 10.24 -0.01
CA ASP A 91 8.66 11.09 0.25
C ASP A 91 8.50 12.47 -0.42
N SER A 92 8.03 12.48 -1.66
CA SER A 92 7.78 13.71 -2.41
C SER A 92 6.66 14.56 -1.78
N LEU A 93 5.58 13.91 -1.31
CA LEU A 93 4.46 14.60 -0.67
C LEU A 93 4.84 15.14 0.71
N ILE A 94 5.65 14.41 1.47
CA ILE A 94 6.21 14.87 2.75
C ILE A 94 7.14 16.06 2.53
N ALA A 95 8.05 15.99 1.55
CA ALA A 95 8.93 17.10 1.21
C ALA A 95 8.14 18.35 0.82
N TYR A 96 7.07 18.18 0.03
CA TYR A 96 6.14 19.28 -0.27
C TYR A 96 5.50 19.85 1.00
N GLY A 97 4.94 19.02 1.89
CA GLY A 97 4.34 19.48 3.13
C GLY A 97 5.31 20.23 4.05
N LEU A 98 6.56 19.76 4.15
CA LEU A 98 7.62 20.41 4.93
C LEU A 98 8.06 21.74 4.31
N SER A 99 8.06 21.85 2.97
CA SER A 99 8.39 23.11 2.27
C SER A 99 7.43 24.26 2.63
N LEU A 100 6.20 23.92 3.04
CA LEU A 100 5.19 24.88 3.47
C LEU A 100 5.27 25.20 4.97
N ALA A 101 5.97 24.38 5.75
CA ALA A 101 6.11 24.60 7.19
C ALA A 101 6.95 25.86 7.46
N PRO A 102 6.65 26.63 8.51
CA PRO A 102 7.46 27.78 8.91
C PRO A 102 8.91 27.39 9.20
N ALA A 103 9.86 28.26 8.84
CA ALA A 103 11.29 27.99 8.98
C ALA A 103 11.71 27.56 10.40
N GLY A 104 11.09 28.16 11.42
CA GLY A 104 11.38 27.86 12.83
C GLY A 104 11.01 26.45 13.30
N VAL A 105 10.13 25.74 12.56
CA VAL A 105 9.71 24.36 12.89
C VAL A 105 10.17 23.33 11.85
N ARG A 106 10.52 23.79 10.64
CA ARG A 106 10.86 22.92 9.50
C ARG A 106 12.01 21.97 9.81
N ALA A 107 13.14 22.48 10.32
CA ALA A 107 14.33 21.65 10.60
C ALA A 107 14.05 20.55 11.64
N THR A 108 13.24 20.86 12.66
CA THR A 108 12.81 19.87 13.66
C THR A 108 11.93 18.79 13.04
N LEU A 109 10.98 19.17 12.17
CA LEU A 109 10.10 18.24 11.49
C LEU A 109 10.85 17.37 10.47
N GLU A 110 11.79 17.93 9.70
CA GLU A 110 12.65 17.21 8.76
C GLU A 110 13.42 16.09 9.47
N LYS A 111 14.04 16.39 10.61
CA LYS A 111 14.73 15.37 11.41
C LYS A 111 13.75 14.32 11.96
N ALA A 112 12.57 14.74 12.40
CA ALA A 112 11.58 13.84 12.97
C ALA A 112 10.98 12.87 11.94
N VAL A 113 10.72 13.30 10.70
CA VAL A 113 10.16 12.41 9.66
C VAL A 113 11.13 11.32 9.21
N GLN A 114 12.44 11.50 9.40
CA GLN A 114 13.47 10.52 9.05
C GLN A 114 13.54 9.36 10.07
N HIS A 115 13.27 9.63 11.35
CA HIS A 115 13.51 8.69 12.43
C HIS A 115 12.25 8.24 13.17
N ASN A 116 11.11 8.90 12.94
CA ASN A 116 9.86 8.59 13.63
C ASN A 116 8.73 8.31 12.62
N ALA A 117 8.33 7.04 12.55
CA ALA A 117 7.28 6.59 11.64
C ALA A 117 5.92 7.25 11.92
N ALA A 118 5.57 7.50 13.19
CA ALA A 118 4.33 8.16 13.55
C ALA A 118 4.32 9.63 13.10
N THR A 119 5.44 10.35 13.25
CA THR A 119 5.59 11.72 12.74
C THR A 119 5.53 11.74 11.22
N ARG A 120 6.23 10.81 10.54
CA ARG A 120 6.18 10.66 9.09
C ARG A 120 4.75 10.48 8.59
N ALA A 121 3.98 9.56 9.18
CA ALA A 121 2.59 9.30 8.82
C ALA A 121 1.69 10.55 9.03
N LYS A 122 1.88 11.27 10.14
CA LYS A 122 1.13 12.51 10.41
C LYS A 122 1.43 13.61 9.39
N VAL A 123 2.69 13.81 9.02
CA VAL A 123 3.08 14.82 8.02
C VAL A 123 2.52 14.45 6.65
N LEU A 124 2.61 13.18 6.26
CA LEU A 124 2.03 12.67 5.01
C LEU A 124 0.51 12.92 4.94
N ASP A 125 -0.22 12.56 6.00
CA ASP A 125 -1.67 12.74 6.08
C ASP A 125 -2.07 14.22 6.04
N LEU A 126 -1.37 15.09 6.77
CA LEU A 126 -1.60 16.54 6.73
C LEU A 126 -1.33 17.13 5.33
N ALA A 127 -0.21 16.76 4.71
CA ALA A 127 0.14 17.20 3.36
C ALA A 127 -0.87 16.70 2.32
N PHE A 128 -1.39 15.48 2.50
CA PHE A 128 -2.42 14.92 1.64
C PHE A 128 -3.77 15.64 1.78
N ARG A 129 -4.17 16.00 3.01
CA ARG A 129 -5.44 16.68 3.29
C ARG A 129 -5.41 18.19 3.03
N LEU A 130 -4.23 18.76 2.77
CA LEU A 130 -4.05 20.18 2.53
C LEU A 130 -4.90 20.67 1.34
N ASP A 131 -5.67 21.72 1.55
CA ASP A 131 -6.31 22.45 0.46
C ASP A 131 -5.29 23.36 -0.21
N VAL A 132 -4.78 22.93 -1.36
CA VAL A 132 -3.70 23.64 -2.05
C VAL A 132 -4.17 24.96 -2.67
N SER A 133 -5.48 25.23 -2.72
CA SER A 133 -6.00 26.54 -3.15
C SER A 133 -5.70 27.65 -2.15
N THR A 134 -5.35 27.31 -0.90
CA THR A 134 -4.98 28.27 0.15
C THR A 134 -3.48 28.51 0.23
N VAL A 135 -2.69 27.93 -0.68
CA VAL A 135 -1.23 28.07 -0.72
C VAL A 135 -0.88 28.94 -1.92
N SER A 136 -0.23 30.09 -1.66
CA SER A 136 0.31 30.94 -2.73
C SER A 136 1.40 30.19 -3.50
N ALA A 137 1.35 30.27 -4.83
CA ALA A 137 2.33 29.66 -5.73
C ALA A 137 3.75 30.18 -5.53
#